data_AF-A0A813JH63-F1
#
_entry.id   AF-A0A813JH63-F1
#
_cell.length_a   1.000
_cell.length_b   1.000
_cell.length_c   1.000
_cell.angle_alpha   90.00
_cell.angle_beta   90.00
_cell.angle_gamma   90.00
#
_symmetry.space_group_name_H-M   'P 1'
#
loop_
_entity.id
_entity.type
_entity.pdbx_description
1 polymer ?
#
loop_
_entity_poly.entity_id
_entity_poly.type
_entity_poly.pdbx_seq_one_letter_code
_entity_poly.pdbx_strand_id
1 'polypeptide(L)'
;EKATFKKMIDHEYQVNWLVDNLPAAMKYQRAQSGNLMYANGFPVGIKVDGRFYVHNHVQIGLQYHADSEEFDGFRVVGFEVYPMSLKRTVVDGQVDCSKDALEEEEVLPQLDLMKEDTIVYTYDVVWFPSPIRWASRWDNYLKMHEGQIHWFSIINSLMI
;
A
#
# COMPACT_ATOMS: atom_id res chain seq x y z
N GLU A 1 0.97 -23.19 -4.75
CA GLU A 1 0.81 -21.85 -4.18
C GLU A 1 2.11 -21.03 -4.16
N LYS A 2 3.21 -21.52 -3.56
CA LYS A 2 4.52 -20.82 -3.56
C LYS A 2 5.02 -20.39 -4.96
N ALA A 3 4.90 -21.27 -5.96
CA ALA A 3 5.26 -20.95 -7.34
C ALA A 3 4.40 -19.82 -7.96
N THR A 4 3.13 -19.72 -7.55
CA THR A 4 2.22 -18.67 -7.99
C THR A 4 2.65 -17.31 -7.44
N PHE A 5 2.95 -17.23 -6.13
CA PHE A 5 3.47 -16.01 -5.51
C PHE A 5 4.80 -15.58 -6.12
N LYS A 6 5.71 -16.52 -6.38
CA LYS A 6 6.97 -16.22 -7.08
C LYS A 6 6.71 -15.56 -8.44
N LYS A 7 5.81 -16.14 -9.25
CA LYS A 7 5.42 -15.58 -10.56
C LYS A 7 4.78 -14.20 -10.42
N MET A 8 3.92 -14.00 -9.43
CA MET A 8 3.29 -12.71 -9.14
C MET A 8 4.34 -11.65 -8.80
N ILE A 9 5.33 -11.99 -7.95
CA ILE A 9 6.42 -11.07 -7.58
C ILE A 9 7.33 -10.78 -8.78
N ASP A 10 7.75 -11.80 -9.54
CA ASP A 10 8.59 -11.62 -10.73
C ASP A 10 7.88 -10.82 -11.84
N HIS A 11 6.54 -10.83 -11.88
CA HIS A 11 5.73 -10.05 -12.83
C HIS A 11 5.12 -8.78 -12.21
N GLU A 12 5.61 -8.32 -11.05
CA GLU A 12 5.24 -7.05 -10.41
C GLU A 12 3.71 -6.90 -10.19
N TYR A 13 3.04 -7.99 -9.85
CA TYR A 13 1.60 -7.95 -9.53
C TYR A 13 1.36 -7.05 -8.32
N GLN A 14 0.30 -6.25 -8.43
CA GLN A 14 -0.13 -5.35 -7.38
C GLN A 14 -1.48 -5.78 -6.79
N VAL A 15 -1.63 -5.51 -5.51
CA VAL A 15 -2.88 -5.63 -4.76
C VAL A 15 -3.57 -4.27 -4.79
N ASN A 16 -4.79 -4.26 -5.30
CA ASN A 16 -5.63 -3.06 -5.35
C ASN A 16 -6.71 -3.18 -4.28
N TRP A 17 -6.70 -2.25 -3.32
CA TRP A 17 -7.75 -2.11 -2.32
C TRP A 17 -8.50 -0.80 -2.51
N LEU A 18 -9.71 -0.77 -1.97
CA LEU A 18 -10.64 0.33 -2.15
C LEU A 18 -11.41 0.59 -0.85
N VAL A 19 -11.39 1.83 -0.38
CA VAL A 19 -12.11 2.28 0.81
C VAL A 19 -12.80 3.60 0.48
N ASP A 20 -14.12 3.66 0.65
CA ASP A 20 -14.94 4.85 0.37
C ASP A 20 -14.64 5.47 -1.02
N ASN A 21 -14.58 4.60 -2.04
CA ASN A 21 -14.22 4.93 -3.41
C ASN A 21 -12.78 5.44 -3.63
N LEU A 22 -11.94 5.53 -2.60
CA LEU A 22 -10.52 5.86 -2.74
C LEU A 22 -9.69 4.58 -2.95
N PRO A 23 -8.75 4.58 -3.90
CA PRO A 23 -7.80 3.47 -4.04
C PRO A 23 -6.76 3.52 -2.92
N ALA A 24 -6.15 2.38 -2.61
CA ALA A 24 -4.99 2.35 -1.73
C ALA A 24 -3.83 3.13 -2.36
N ALA A 25 -3.20 4.03 -1.59
CA ALA A 25 -1.99 4.72 -2.01
C ALA A 25 -0.79 4.27 -1.17
N MET A 26 0.20 3.65 -1.81
CA MET A 26 1.48 3.37 -1.19
C MET A 26 2.43 4.55 -1.38
N LYS A 27 2.99 5.08 -0.28
CA LYS A 27 4.06 6.09 -0.36
C LYS A 27 5.40 5.42 -0.65
N TYR A 28 6.16 5.98 -1.58
CA TYR A 28 7.54 5.58 -1.82
C TYR A 28 8.40 6.80 -2.15
N GLN A 29 9.66 6.75 -1.73
CA GLN A 29 10.60 7.84 -1.98
C GLN A 29 11.42 7.54 -3.23
N ARG A 30 11.48 8.49 -4.17
CA ARG A 30 12.35 8.34 -5.34
C ARG A 30 13.81 8.56 -4.93
N ALA A 31 14.63 7.52 -5.10
CA ALA A 31 16.05 7.52 -4.72
C ALA A 31 16.87 8.69 -5.28
N GLN A 32 16.46 9.27 -6.41
CA GLN A 32 17.19 10.36 -7.09
C GLN A 32 16.75 11.78 -6.69
N SER A 33 15.54 11.98 -6.18
CA SER A 33 15.00 13.32 -5.93
C SER A 33 14.53 13.56 -4.50
N GLY A 34 14.42 12.53 -3.67
CA GLY A 34 13.87 12.64 -2.31
C GLY A 34 12.37 12.95 -2.25
N ASN A 35 11.73 13.21 -3.39
CA ASN A 35 10.30 13.49 -3.47
C ASN A 35 9.50 12.23 -3.10
N LEU A 36 8.53 12.42 -2.21
CA LEU A 36 7.51 11.44 -1.89
C LEU A 36 6.57 11.31 -3.09
N MET A 37 6.51 10.10 -3.65
CA MET A 37 5.56 9.70 -4.68
C MET A 37 4.55 8.74 -4.09
N TYR A 38 3.39 8.66 -4.72
CA TYR A 38 2.34 7.74 -4.36
C TYR A 38 2.13 6.76 -5.53
N ALA A 39 2.07 5.46 -5.23
CA ALA A 39 1.73 4.40 -6.16
C ALA A 39 0.33 3.86 -5.85
N ASN A 40 -0.42 3.51 -6.89
CA ASN A 40 -1.72 2.87 -6.71
C ASN A 40 -1.50 1.43 -6.24
N GLY A 41 -2.23 1.01 -5.23
CA GLY A 41 -2.08 -0.31 -4.63
C GLY A 41 -0.72 -0.50 -3.96
N PHE A 42 -0.33 -1.75 -3.81
CA PHE A 42 0.96 -2.15 -3.28
C PHE A 42 1.39 -3.49 -3.90
N PRO A 43 2.70 -3.80 -4.02
CA PRO A 43 3.14 -5.06 -4.61
C PRO A 43 2.73 -6.26 -3.75
N VAL A 44 2.50 -7.41 -4.38
CA VAL A 44 2.25 -8.69 -3.67
C VAL A 44 3.46 -9.09 -2.80
N GLY A 45 4.66 -8.71 -3.20
CA GLY A 45 5.90 -9.02 -2.52
C GLY A 45 7.10 -8.34 -3.18
N ILE A 46 8.28 -8.56 -2.62
CA ILE A 46 9.54 -8.01 -3.11
C ILE A 46 10.57 -9.13 -3.27
N LYS A 47 11.50 -8.92 -4.22
CA LYS A 47 12.67 -9.78 -4.42
C LYS A 47 13.93 -9.06 -3.97
N VAL A 48 14.63 -9.62 -2.99
CA VAL A 48 15.89 -9.07 -2.46
C VAL A 48 16.93 -10.18 -2.44
N ASP A 49 18.09 -9.94 -3.06
CA ASP A 49 19.21 -10.89 -3.16
C ASP A 49 18.81 -12.31 -3.64
N GLY A 50 17.91 -12.36 -4.63
CA GLY A 50 17.40 -13.61 -5.21
C GLY A 50 16.39 -14.37 -4.34
N ARG A 51 16.05 -13.85 -3.16
CA ARG A 51 15.01 -14.38 -2.28
C ARG A 51 13.70 -13.63 -2.48
N PHE A 52 12.59 -14.32 -2.26
CA PHE A 52 11.25 -13.82 -2.47
C PHE A 52 10.56 -13.61 -1.13
N TYR A 53 10.03 -12.42 -0.93
CA TYR A 53 9.34 -12.03 0.29
C TYR A 53 7.93 -11.58 -0.04
N VAL A 54 6.94 -12.12 0.66
CA VAL A 54 5.53 -11.76 0.46
C VAL A 54 5.14 -10.69 1.46
N HIS A 55 4.46 -9.64 0.97
CA HIS A 55 3.85 -8.65 1.84
C HIS A 55 2.60 -9.25 2.48
N ASN A 56 2.78 -9.80 3.68
CA ASN A 56 1.72 -10.47 4.43
C ASN A 56 1.12 -9.58 5.54
N HIS A 57 1.76 -8.45 5.85
CA HIS A 57 1.23 -7.47 6.77
C HIS A 57 1.06 -6.12 6.08
N VAL A 58 -0.06 -5.44 6.32
CA VAL A 58 -0.32 -4.12 5.74
C VAL A 58 -0.81 -3.20 6.83
N GLN A 59 -0.06 -2.13 7.08
CA GLN A 59 -0.55 -1.04 7.91
C GLN A 59 -1.43 -0.13 7.05
N ILE A 60 -2.69 -0.01 7.45
CA ILE A 60 -3.72 0.78 6.78
C ILE A 60 -3.82 2.13 7.49
N GLY A 61 -3.44 3.19 6.78
CA GLY A 61 -3.57 4.57 7.23
C GLY A 61 -4.84 5.21 6.67
N LEU A 62 -5.81 5.53 7.52
CA LEU A 62 -7.04 6.22 7.12
C LEU A 62 -7.03 7.66 7.62
N GLN A 63 -7.12 8.57 6.66
CA GLN A 63 -7.26 10.00 6.93
C GLN A 63 -8.72 10.37 7.01
N TYR A 64 -9.09 11.10 8.05
CA TYR A 64 -10.44 11.63 8.19
C TYR A 64 -10.45 13.14 8.37
N HIS A 65 -11.50 13.76 7.88
CA HIS A 65 -11.77 15.18 8.05
C HIS A 65 -13.06 15.37 8.85
N ALA A 66 -13.03 16.31 9.79
CA ALA A 66 -14.17 16.74 10.58
C ALA A 66 -14.42 18.21 10.27
N ASP A 67 -15.62 18.53 9.80
CA ASP A 67 -16.01 19.90 9.50
C ASP A 67 -17.47 20.09 9.93
N SER A 68 -17.67 20.57 11.16
CA SER A 68 -19.01 20.76 11.72
C SER A 68 -19.84 21.84 11.00
N GLU A 69 -19.22 22.69 10.17
CA GLU A 69 -19.96 23.69 9.39
C GLU A 69 -20.55 23.07 8.11
N GLU A 70 -19.81 22.18 7.46
CA GLU A 70 -20.26 21.50 6.23
C GLU A 70 -20.98 20.16 6.50
N PHE A 71 -20.62 19.45 7.56
CA PHE A 71 -21.14 18.11 7.89
C PHE A 71 -20.90 17.72 9.35
N ASP A 72 -21.98 17.41 10.07
CA ASP A 72 -21.88 16.84 11.42
C ASP A 72 -21.42 15.36 11.36
N GLY A 73 -20.10 15.16 11.41
CA GLY A 73 -19.46 13.84 11.43
C GLY A 73 -18.03 13.82 10.87
N PHE A 74 -17.52 12.61 10.65
CA PHE A 74 -16.19 12.37 10.08
C PHE A 74 -16.31 11.77 8.68
N ARG A 75 -15.51 12.26 7.73
CA ARG A 75 -15.45 11.71 6.37
C ARG A 75 -14.05 11.25 6.04
N VAL A 76 -13.95 10.12 5.33
CA VAL A 76 -12.65 9.61 4.86
C VAL A 76 -12.16 10.48 3.69
N VAL A 77 -10.94 10.98 3.82
CA VAL A 77 -10.30 11.88 2.84
C VAL A 77 -8.97 11.37 2.32
N GLY A 78 -8.50 10.23 2.83
CA GLY A 78 -7.30 9.58 2.34
C GLY A 78 -7.18 8.14 2.84
N PHE A 79 -6.57 7.33 2.00
CA PHE A 79 -6.33 5.91 2.22
C PHE A 79 -4.91 5.57 1.79
N GLU A 80 -4.06 5.31 2.78
CA GLU A 80 -2.65 5.01 2.63
C GLU A 80 -2.38 3.58 3.09
N VAL A 81 -1.41 2.92 2.45
CA VAL A 81 -1.00 1.56 2.79
C VAL A 81 0.52 1.45 2.89
N TYR A 82 0.96 0.69 3.89
CA TYR A 82 2.37 0.43 4.14
C TYR A 82 2.57 -1.10 4.22
N PRO A 83 2.96 -1.74 3.11
CA PRO A 83 3.12 -3.18 3.05
C PRO A 83 4.43 -3.63 3.70
N MET A 84 4.38 -4.71 4.49
CA MET A 84 5.49 -5.28 5.24
C MET A 84 5.53 -6.80 5.08
N SER A 85 6.74 -7.37 5.16
CA SER A 85 6.97 -8.83 5.12
C SER A 85 7.39 -9.29 6.51
N LEU A 86 6.43 -9.71 7.33
CA LEU A 86 6.63 -10.06 8.74
C LEU A 86 6.53 -11.57 8.98
N LYS A 87 7.43 -12.10 9.79
CA LYS A 87 7.31 -13.48 10.27
C LYS A 87 6.31 -13.52 11.41
N ARG A 88 5.14 -14.12 11.16
CA ARG A 88 4.05 -14.23 12.15
C ARG A 88 3.89 -15.68 12.62
N THR A 89 3.73 -15.86 13.92
CA THR A 89 3.43 -17.14 14.53
C THR A 89 1.99 -17.15 15.05
N VAL A 90 1.32 -18.28 14.91
CA VAL A 90 -0.03 -18.48 15.46
C VAL A 90 0.10 -19.31 16.73
N VAL A 91 -0.34 -18.76 17.85
CA VAL A 91 -0.37 -19.42 19.16
C VAL A 91 -1.85 -19.52 19.57
N ASP A 92 -2.32 -20.73 19.87
CA ASP A 92 -3.72 -20.99 20.27
C ASP A 92 -4.79 -20.44 19.31
N GLY A 93 -4.48 -20.45 18.01
CA GLY A 93 -5.37 -19.95 16.96
C GLY A 93 -5.42 -18.43 16.83
N GLN A 94 -4.63 -17.69 17.63
CA GLN A 94 -4.45 -16.25 17.52
C GLN A 94 -3.06 -15.91 16.99
N VAL A 95 -2.96 -14.85 16.20
CA VAL A 95 -1.67 -14.35 15.74
C VAL A 95 -0.99 -13.65 16.91
N ASP A 96 0.25 -14.03 17.21
CA ASP A 96 1.07 -13.33 18.19
C ASP A 96 1.51 -11.98 17.59
N CYS A 97 0.88 -10.90 18.06
CA CYS A 97 1.19 -9.51 17.69
C CYS A 97 2.06 -8.81 18.75
N SER A 98 2.55 -9.53 19.75
CA SER A 98 3.27 -8.94 20.90
C SER A 98 4.63 -8.36 20.51
N LYS A 99 5.14 -8.75 19.33
CA LYS A 99 6.44 -8.32 18.78
C LYS A 99 6.31 -7.25 17.69
N ASP A 100 5.15 -6.61 17.57
CA ASP A 100 4.88 -5.61 16.52
C ASP A 100 5.57 -4.25 16.77
N ALA A 101 6.47 -4.15 17.74
CA ALA A 101 7.30 -2.98 17.94
C ALA A 101 8.49 -3.05 16.97
N LEU A 102 8.43 -2.24 15.91
CA LEU A 102 9.48 -2.07 14.91
C LEU A 102 10.86 -1.85 15.57
N GLU A 103 11.61 -2.92 15.83
CA GLU A 103 13.01 -2.83 16.27
C GLU A 103 13.88 -2.49 15.05
N GLU A 104 15.02 -1.83 15.25
CA GLU A 104 15.89 -1.33 14.15
C GLU A 104 16.39 -2.43 13.16
N GLU A 105 16.22 -3.72 13.48
CA GLU A 105 16.46 -4.85 12.55
C GLU A 105 15.36 -5.03 11.47
N GLU A 106 14.27 -4.26 11.50
CA GLU A 106 13.09 -4.41 10.62
C GLU A 106 13.18 -3.76 9.24
N VAL A 107 14.35 -3.23 8.86
CA VAL A 107 14.56 -2.71 7.50
C VAL A 107 14.55 -3.84 6.45
N LEU A 108 14.79 -5.08 6.87
CA LEU A 108 14.84 -6.24 5.98
C LEU A 108 13.53 -7.06 6.03
N PRO A 109 13.03 -7.52 4.86
CA PRO A 109 11.87 -8.38 4.83
C PRO A 109 12.18 -9.72 5.52
N GLN A 110 11.32 -10.14 6.45
CA GLN A 110 11.58 -11.31 7.31
C GLN A 110 10.94 -12.60 6.77
N LEU A 111 9.82 -12.48 6.05
CA LEU A 111 9.06 -13.63 5.54
C LEU A 111 9.60 -14.13 4.19
N ASP A 112 10.59 -15.03 4.23
CA ASP A 112 11.09 -15.72 3.04
C ASP A 112 10.09 -16.80 2.57
N LEU A 113 9.47 -16.58 1.42
CA LEU A 113 8.45 -17.45 0.81
C LEU A 113 8.90 -18.90 0.66
N MET A 114 10.20 -19.14 0.47
CA MET A 114 10.72 -20.49 0.26
C MET A 114 10.90 -21.26 1.57
N LYS A 115 10.97 -20.57 2.71
CA LYS A 115 11.21 -21.17 4.04
C LYS A 115 9.95 -21.40 4.85
N GLU A 116 8.84 -20.77 4.46
CA GLU A 116 7.60 -20.78 5.25
C GLU A 116 6.54 -21.64 4.57
N ASP A 117 5.87 -22.52 5.32
CA ASP A 117 4.84 -23.41 4.77
C ASP A 117 3.43 -22.82 4.84
N THR A 118 3.23 -21.83 5.70
CA THR A 118 1.95 -21.12 5.86
C THR A 118 2.23 -19.63 5.93
N ILE A 119 1.44 -18.86 5.19
CA ILE A 119 1.51 -17.40 5.21
C ILE A 119 0.30 -16.88 5.99
N VAL A 120 0.56 -16.17 7.07
CA VAL A 120 -0.48 -15.53 7.87
C VAL A 120 -0.58 -14.07 7.45
N TYR A 121 -1.76 -13.68 6.97
CA TYR A 121 -2.05 -12.31 6.60
C TYR A 121 -2.59 -11.53 7.79
N THR A 122 -2.07 -10.33 8.01
CA THR A 122 -2.48 -9.43 9.09
C THR A 122 -2.55 -8.01 8.57
N TYR A 123 -3.28 -7.16 9.29
CA TYR A 123 -3.29 -5.74 9.04
C TYR A 123 -3.54 -5.01 10.36
N ASP A 124 -3.03 -3.79 10.47
CA ASP A 124 -3.41 -2.83 11.49
C ASP A 124 -4.05 -1.61 10.83
N VAL A 125 -4.90 -0.90 11.57
CA VAL A 125 -5.60 0.28 11.08
C VAL A 125 -5.28 1.45 11.98
N VAL A 126 -4.67 2.48 11.40
CA VAL A 126 -4.33 3.73 12.07
C VAL A 126 -5.17 4.85 11.47
N TRP A 127 -5.88 5.57 12.33
CA TRP A 127 -6.67 6.73 11.93
C TRP A 127 -5.94 8.01 12.31
N PHE A 128 -5.93 8.98 11.40
CA PHE A 128 -5.34 10.29 11.68
C PHE A 128 -6.16 11.43 11.07
N PRO A 129 -6.32 12.55 11.80
CA PRO A 129 -7.03 13.71 11.29
C PRO A 129 -6.25 14.36 10.15
N SER A 130 -6.95 14.86 9.15
CA SER A 130 -6.38 15.52 7.98
C SER A 130 -7.12 16.82 7.68
N PRO A 131 -6.41 17.91 7.30
CA PRO A 131 -7.04 19.17 6.91
C PRO A 131 -7.64 19.14 5.49
N ILE A 132 -7.48 18.03 4.77
CA ILE A 132 -8.02 17.87 3.40
C ILE A 132 -9.54 17.88 3.45
N ARG A 133 -10.16 18.81 2.70
CA ARG A 133 -11.61 18.83 2.54
C ARG A 133 -12.09 17.63 1.75
N TRP A 134 -13.29 17.16 2.06
CA TRP A 134 -13.87 15.99 1.39
C TRP A 134 -14.00 16.18 -0.13
N ALA A 135 -14.33 17.38 -0.60
CA ALA A 135 -14.45 17.68 -2.03
C ALA A 135 -13.13 17.56 -2.82
N SER A 136 -11.98 17.80 -2.18
CA SER A 136 -10.64 17.74 -2.80
C SER A 136 -9.89 16.43 -2.53
N ARG A 137 -10.57 15.43 -1.95
CA ARG A 137 -9.90 14.18 -1.52
C ARG A 137 -9.28 13.37 -2.65
N TRP A 138 -9.74 13.56 -3.89
CA TRP A 138 -9.18 12.91 -5.07
C TRP A 138 -7.88 13.55 -5.59
N ASP A 139 -7.56 14.77 -5.18
CA ASP A 139 -6.44 15.54 -5.75
C ASP A 139 -5.09 14.84 -5.56
N ASN A 140 -4.90 14.16 -4.43
CA ASN A 140 -3.68 13.39 -4.17
C ASN A 140 -3.55 12.19 -5.12
N TYR A 141 -4.66 11.59 -5.51
CA TYR A 141 -4.71 10.40 -6.37
C TYR A 141 -4.57 10.74 -7.86
N LEU A 142 -5.07 11.90 -8.27
CA LEU A 142 -4.91 12.36 -9.65
C LEU A 142 -3.44 12.67 -9.96
N LYS A 143 -2.70 13.23 -8.99
CA LYS A 143 -1.26 13.49 -9.10
C LYS A 143 -0.41 12.23 -9.24
N MET A 144 -0.88 11.08 -8.74
CA MET A 144 -0.21 9.79 -8.92
C MET A 144 -0.11 9.39 -10.39
N HIS A 145 -1.09 9.80 -11.19
CA HIS A 145 -1.22 9.38 -12.59
C HIS A 145 -0.58 10.35 -13.59
N GLU A 146 -0.08 11.50 -13.15
CA GLU A 146 0.56 12.50 -14.03
C GLU A 146 1.94 12.07 -14.56
N GLY A 147 2.45 10.92 -14.11
CA GLY A 147 3.57 10.22 -14.73
C GLY A 147 3.18 9.60 -16.09
N GLN A 148 3.21 10.42 -17.15
CA GLN A 148 3.04 10.07 -18.57
C GLN A 148 1.59 9.97 -19.08
N ILE A 149 0.92 11.12 -19.23
CA ILE A 149 -0.08 11.24 -20.30
C ILE A 149 0.70 11.13 -21.62
N HIS A 150 0.56 10.01 -22.32
CA HIS A 150 1.09 9.84 -23.69
C HIS A 150 0.26 10.68 -24.67
N TRP A 151 0.49 11.99 -24.69
CA TRP A 151 -0.19 12.96 -25.56
C TRP A 151 -0.18 12.57 -27.05
N PHE A 152 0.83 11.80 -27.47
CA PHE A 152 0.89 11.24 -28.82
C PHE A 152 -0.32 10.37 -29.18
N SER A 153 -0.88 9.60 -28.24
CA SER A 153 -2.06 8.75 -28.49
C SER A 153 -3.35 9.56 -28.61
N ILE A 154 -3.46 10.69 -27.91
CA ILE A 154 -4.62 11.59 -28.00
C ILE A 154 -4.62 12.31 -29.35
N ILE A 155 -3.46 12.83 -29.80
CA ILE A 155 -3.33 13.51 -31.10
C ILE A 155 -3.64 12.54 -32.25
N ASN A 156 -3.12 11.30 -32.19
CA ASN A 156 -3.38 10.29 -33.21
C ASN A 156 -4.86 9.89 -33.30
N SER A 157 -5.64 10.01 -32.21
CA SER A 157 -7.08 9.73 -32.21
C SER A 157 -7.93 10.86 -32.81
N LEU A 158 -7.45 12.10 -32.77
CA LEU A 158 -8.14 13.28 -33.34
C LEU A 158 -7.84 13.48 -34.84
N MET A 159 -6.84 12.77 -35.37
CA MET A 159 -6.42 12.85 -36.76
C MET A 159 -7.01 11.73 -37.64
N ILE A 160 -8.07 11.06 -37.15
CA ILE A 160 -8.92 10.11 -37.88
C ILE A 160 -10.32 10.71 -38.02
#